data_AF-A0A9X8C2S9-F1
#
_entry.id   AF-A0A9X8C2S9-F1
#
_cell.length_a   1.000
_cell.length_b   1.000
_cell.length_c   1.000
_cell.angle_alpha   90.00
_cell.angle_beta   90.00
_cell.angle_gamma   90.00
#
_symmetry.space_group_name_H-M   'P 1'
#
loop_
_entity.id
_entity.type
_entity.pdbx_description
1 polymer ?
#
loop_
_entity_poly.entity_id
_entity_poly.type
_entity_poly.pdbx_seq_one_letter_code
_entity_poly.pdbx_strand_id
1 'polypeptide(L)' 'MKRRWIYWWIGNIFWIIAFGILTAIILLREVDGTGVTQTPELKLIAFIVLLIAFILPIIIQVVWLLVNLRKSRKK' A
#
# COMPACT_ATOMS: atom_id res chain seq x y z
N MET A 1 -16.55 -18.37 8.79
CA MET A 1 -16.38 -17.51 7.59
C MET A 1 -16.04 -16.07 7.95
N LYS A 2 -16.71 -15.43 8.93
CA LYS A 2 -16.50 -14.00 9.27
C LYS A 2 -15.06 -13.58 9.63
N ARG A 3 -14.33 -14.32 10.46
CA ARG A 3 -12.98 -13.89 10.93
C ARG A 3 -11.96 -13.68 9.80
N ARG A 4 -11.88 -14.58 8.81
CA ARG A 4 -10.93 -14.46 7.68
C ARG A 4 -11.21 -13.25 6.80
N TRP A 5 -12.49 -12.92 6.62
CA TRP A 5 -12.91 -11.72 5.91
C TRP A 5 -12.61 -10.44 6.68
N ILE A 6 -12.79 -10.45 8.02
CA ILE A 6 -12.42 -9.32 8.88
C ILE A 6 -10.91 -9.06 8.80
N TYR A 7 -10.06 -10.08 8.89
CA TYR A 7 -8.61 -9.89 8.76
C TYR A 7 -8.19 -9.36 7.38
N TRP A 8 -8.86 -9.81 6.31
CA TRP A 8 -8.62 -9.28 4.97
C TRP A 8 -8.94 -7.78 4.88
N TRP A 9 -10.09 -7.36 5.42
CA TRP A 9 -10.47 -5.94 5.47
C TRP A 9 -9.51 -5.10 6.32
N ILE A 10 -9.13 -5.59 7.50
CA ILE A 10 -8.14 -4.92 8.35
C ILE A 10 -6.81 -4.74 7.60
N GLY A 11 -6.35 -5.78 6.90
CA GLY A 11 -5.15 -5.71 6.08
C GLY A 11 -5.23 -4.65 4.98
N ASN A 12 -6.37 -4.55 4.27
CA ASN A 12 -6.56 -3.52 3.25
C ASN A 12 -6.54 -2.11 3.84
N ILE A 13 -7.27 -1.89 4.95
CA ILE A 13 -7.30 -0.60 5.64
C ILE A 13 -5.89 -0.19 6.09
N PHE A 14 -5.13 -1.11 6.68
CA PHE A 14 -3.74 -0.87 7.06
C PHE A 14 -2.89 -0.38 5.88
N TRP A 15 -2.95 -1.07 4.73
CA TRP A 15 -2.18 -0.68 3.56
C TRP A 15 -2.64 0.65 2.96
N ILE A 16 -3.94 0.94 2.94
CA ILE A 16 -4.47 2.23 2.47
C ILE A 16 -3.96 3.37 3.35
N ILE A 17 -4.01 3.22 4.68
CA ILE A 17 -3.51 4.22 5.63
C ILE A 17 -2.01 4.40 5.47
N ALA A 18 -1.24 3.33 5.39
CA ALA A 18 0.20 3.38 5.20
C ALA A 18 0.58 4.11 3.90
N PHE A 19 -0.12 3.82 2.80
CA PHE A 19 0.08 4.49 1.52
C PHE A 19 -0.19 6.00 1.62
N GLY A 20 -1.30 6.37 2.27
CA GLY A 20 -1.67 7.78 2.48
C GLY A 20 -0.64 8.54 3.30
N ILE A 21 -0.17 7.97 4.41
CA ILE A 21 0.87 8.57 5.26
C ILE A 21 2.17 8.73 4.48
N LEU A 22 2.63 7.70 3.78
CA LEU A 22 3.87 7.76 3.00
C LEU A 22 3.79 8.79 1.86
N THR A 23 2.63 8.88 1.20
CA THR A 23 2.37 9.91 0.19
C THR A 23 2.44 11.31 0.80
N ALA A 24 1.80 11.53 1.95
CA ALA A 24 1.86 12.81 2.65
C ALA A 24 3.30 13.18 3.02
N ILE A 25 4.11 12.23 3.50
CA ILE A 25 5.53 12.46 3.81
C ILE A 25 6.30 12.91 2.55
N ILE A 26 6.07 12.28 1.39
CA ILE A 26 6.73 12.65 0.13
C ILE A 26 6.32 14.07 -0.30
N LEU A 27 5.02 14.39 -0.23
CA LEU A 27 4.49 15.65 -0.73
C LEU A 27 4.82 16.84 0.19
N LEU A 28 4.82 16.63 1.50
CA LEU A 28 4.97 17.70 2.49
C LEU A 28 6.42 17.97 2.89
N ARG A 29 7.36 17.04 2.66
CA ARG A 29 8.76 17.28 3.00
C ARG A 29 9.42 18.29 2.07
N GLU A 30 10.32 19.10 2.61
CA GLU A 30 11.13 20.06 1.85
C GLU A 30 12.50 19.50 1.48
N VAL A 31 13.03 18.59 2.28
CA VAL A 31 14.36 17.99 2.13
C VAL A 31 14.24 16.47 2.28
N ASP A 32 15.03 15.71 1.52
CA ASP A 32 15.09 14.25 1.66
C ASP A 32 16.16 13.76 2.65
N GLY A 33 16.26 12.44 2.81
CA GLY A 33 17.20 11.80 3.72
C GLY A 33 18.67 11.99 3.36
N THR A 34 18.98 12.58 2.20
CA THR A 34 20.34 12.92 1.78
C THR A 34 20.67 14.40 1.94
N GLY A 35 19.70 15.21 2.40
CA GLY A 35 19.86 16.66 2.53
C GLY A 35 19.52 17.45 1.25
N VAL A 36 18.96 16.80 0.22
CA VAL A 36 18.62 17.45 -1.06
C VAL A 36 17.22 18.04 -1.00
N THR A 37 17.11 19.33 -1.33
CA THR A 37 15.82 20.03 -1.45
C THR A 37 14.96 19.38 -2.52
N GLN A 38 13.72 19.09 -2.18
CA GLN A 38 12.79 18.35 -3.04
C GLN A 38 12.09 19.28 -4.03
N THR A 39 12.37 19.11 -5.31
CA THR A 39 11.60 19.71 -6.40
C THR A 39 10.33 18.89 -6.70
N PRO A 40 9.32 19.45 -7.39
CA PRO A 40 8.13 18.69 -7.81
C PRO A 40 8.48 17.41 -8.59
N GLU A 41 9.50 17.44 -9.45
CA GLU A 41 9.94 16.29 -10.24
C GLU A 41 10.52 15.18 -9.36
N LEU A 42 11.36 15.54 -8.38
CA LEU A 42 11.93 14.58 -7.43
C LEU A 42 10.86 13.96 -6.53
N LYS A 43 9.85 14.75 -6.12
CA LYS A 43 8.68 14.22 -5.38
C LYS A 43 7.88 13.24 -6.22
N LEU A 44 7.68 13.52 -7.51
CA LEU A 44 6.98 12.61 -8.42
C LEU A 44 7.74 11.30 -8.61
N ILE A 45 9.07 11.35 -8.76
CA ILE A 45 9.90 10.14 -8.85
C ILE A 45 9.76 9.31 -7.57
N ALA A 46 9.88 9.93 -6.39
CA ALA A 46 9.69 9.23 -5.12
C ALA A 46 8.28 8.63 -4.98
N PHE A 47 7.25 9.33 -5.47
CA PHE A 47 5.89 8.82 -5.49
C PHE A 47 5.71 7.62 -6.42
N ILE A 48 6.34 7.62 -7.61
CA ILE A 48 6.35 6.47 -8.52
C ILE A 48 7.03 5.26 -7.86
N VAL A 49 8.16 5.47 -7.17
CA VAL A 49 8.82 4.41 -6.40
C VAL A 49 7.89 3.85 -5.32
N LEU A 50 7.16 4.72 -4.61
CA LEU A 50 6.16 4.30 -3.62
C LEU A 50 5.05 3.45 -4.27
N LEU A 51 4.53 3.86 -5.43
CA LEU A 51 3.52 3.09 -6.18
C LEU A 51 4.03 1.69 -6.54
N ILE A 52 5.26 1.59 -7.06
CA ILE A 52 5.88 0.31 -7.42
C ILE A 52 6.02 -0.58 -6.18
N ALA A 53 6.49 -0.03 -5.06
CA ALA A 53 6.62 -0.78 -3.81
C ALA A 53 5.26 -1.32 -3.32
N PHE A 54 4.18 -0.55 -3.50
CA PHE A 54 2.82 -0.94 -3.12
C PHE A 54 2.16 -1.98 -4.04
N ILE A 55 2.76 -2.31 -5.19
CA ILE A 55 2.31 -3.45 -5.99
C ILE A 55 2.40 -4.76 -5.18
N LEU A 56 3.46 -4.94 -4.39
CA LEU A 56 3.66 -6.16 -3.59
C LEU A 56 2.52 -6.43 -2.59
N PRO A 57 2.15 -5.50 -1.68
CA PRO A 57 1.04 -5.74 -0.77
C PRO A 57 -0.29 -5.92 -1.50
N ILE A 58 -0.52 -5.23 -2.63
CA ILE A 58 -1.72 -5.43 -3.45
C ILE A 58 -1.79 -6.86 -3.97
N ILE A 59 -0.70 -7.39 -4.53
CA ILE A 59 -0.64 -8.79 -5.00
C ILE A 59 -0.96 -9.76 -3.86
N ILE A 60 -0.37 -9.55 -2.68
CA ILE A 60 -0.62 -10.39 -1.50
C ILE A 60 -2.11 -10.36 -1.11
N GLN A 61 -2.73 -9.17 -1.07
CA GLN A 61 -4.16 -9.03 -0.74
C GLN A 61 -5.06 -9.70 -1.77
N VAL A 62 -4.74 -9.59 -3.06
CA VAL A 62 -5.48 -10.24 -4.15
C VAL A 62 -5.34 -11.76 -4.07
N VAL A 63 -4.14 -12.30 -3.89
CA VAL A 63 -3.92 -13.74 -3.73
C VAL A 63 -4.70 -14.28 -2.53
N TRP A 64 -4.66 -13.58 -1.39
CA TRP A 64 -5.44 -13.97 -0.21
C TRP A 64 -6.95 -13.97 -0.50
N LEU A 65 -7.46 -12.94 -1.19
CA LEU A 65 -8.86 -12.87 -1.60
C LEU A 65 -9.26 -14.09 -2.43
N LEU A 66 -8.47 -14.41 -3.47
CA LEU A 66 -8.73 -15.54 -4.35
C LEU A 66 -8.74 -16.88 -3.59
N VAL A 67 -7.80 -17.09 -2.67
CA VAL A 67 -7.75 -18.29 -1.83
C VAL A 67 -8.97 -18.38 -0.91
N ASN A 68 -9.40 -17.27 -0.31
CA ASN A 68 -10.58 -17.23 0.55
C ASN A 68 -11.87 -17.53 -0.24
N LEU A 69 -12.02 -16.94 -1.43
CA LEU A 69 -13.16 -17.17 -2.31
C LEU A 69 -13.25 -18.64 -2.75
N ARG A 70 -12.14 -19.25 -3.18
CA ARG A 70 -12.09 -20.67 -3.57
C ARG A 70 -12.48 -21.60 -2.42
N LYS A 71 -12.01 -21.32 -1.20
CA LYS A 71 -12.32 -22.13 -0.02
C LYS A 71 -13.77 -21.95 0.45
N SER A 72 -14.38 -20.80 0.19
CA SER A 72 -15.80 -20.56 0.49
C SER A 72 -16.74 -21.31 -0.46
N ARG A 73 -16.32 -21.61 -1.70
CA ARG A 73 -17.13 -22.34 -2.69
C ARG A 73 -17.12 -23.86 -2.48
N LYS A 74 -16.07 -24.41 -1.87
CA LYS A 74 -15.93 -25.85 -1.59
C LYS A 74 -16.61 -26.30 -0.28
N LYS A 75 -17.33 -25.40 0.39
CA LYS A 75 -18.01 -25.65 1.65
C LYS A 75 -19.50 -25.47 1.45
#